data_AF-A0A0R2B938-F1
#
_entry.id   AF-A0A0R2B938-F1
#
_cell.length_a   1.000
_cell.length_b   1.000
_cell.length_c   1.000
_cell.angle_alpha   90.00
_cell.angle_beta   90.00
_cell.angle_gamma   90.00
#
_symmetry.space_group_name_H-M   'P 1'
#
loop_
_entity.id
_entity.type
_entity.pdbx_description
1 polymer ?
#
loop_
_entity_poly.entity_id
_entity_poly.type
_entity_poly.pdbx_seq_one_letter_code
_entity_poly.pdbx_strand_id
1 'polypeptide(L)' 'MLDGKKVIIAAHGNSLRALTKHIENISDEDVINLEMATGEPVVYDFDDKLNVTNKFANIYYS' A
#
# COMPACT_ATOMS: atom_id res chain seq x y z
N MET A 1 -2.99 -13.24 1.63
CA MET A 1 -4.37 -12.76 1.92
C MET A 1 -5.19 -13.90 2.49
N LEU A 2 -5.89 -13.71 3.61
CA LEU A 2 -6.48 -14.77 4.44
C LEU A 2 -7.49 -15.69 3.70
N ASP A 3 -8.14 -15.20 2.64
CA ASP A 3 -9.11 -15.97 1.81
C ASP A 3 -8.68 -16.11 0.33
N GLY A 4 -7.45 -15.70 -0.04
CA GLY A 4 -7.01 -15.68 -1.45
C GLY A 4 -7.75 -14.68 -2.36
N LYS A 5 -8.64 -13.85 -1.82
CA LYS A 5 -9.37 -12.81 -2.56
C LYS A 5 -8.44 -11.66 -2.95
N LYS A 6 -8.59 -11.10 -4.15
CA LYS A 6 -7.96 -9.82 -4.52
C LYS A 6 -8.82 -8.67 -4.03
N VAL A 7 -8.23 -7.70 -3.34
CA VAL A 7 -8.94 -6.56 -2.76
C VAL A 7 -8.46 -5.26 -3.41
N ILE A 8 -9.42 -4.39 -3.74
CA ILE A 8 -9.16 -3.01 -4.19
C ILE A 8 -9.66 -2.07 -3.10
N ILE A 9 -8.83 -1.09 -2.73
CA ILE A 9 -9.16 -0.06 -1.75
C ILE A 9 -9.12 1.28 -2.46
N ALA A 10 -10.24 2.01 -2.44
CA ALA A 10 -10.33 3.39 -2.91
C ALA A 10 -10.70 4.28 -1.72
N ALA A 11 -9.81 5.21 -1.37
CA ALA A 11 -9.96 6.09 -0.20
C ALA A 11 -9.19 7.41 -0.42
N HIS A 12 -9.22 8.29 0.59
CA HIS A 12 -8.48 9.55 0.59
C HIS A 12 -7.02 9.37 1.05
N GLY A 13 -6.16 10.33 0.69
CA GLY A 13 -4.72 10.27 0.95
C GLY A 13 -4.32 10.02 2.40
N ASN A 14 -5.01 10.61 3.38
CA ASN A 14 -4.68 10.40 4.80
C ASN A 14 -4.97 8.96 5.26
N SER A 15 -6.09 8.38 4.83
CA SER A 15 -6.44 7.00 5.15
C SER A 15 -5.51 6.01 4.47
N LEU A 16 -5.17 6.26 3.21
CA LEU A 16 -4.21 5.43 2.49
C LEU A 16 -2.81 5.55 3.08
N ARG A 17 -2.38 6.74 3.50
CA ARG A 17 -1.09 6.96 4.18
C ARG A 17 -1.01 6.19 5.49
N ALA A 18 -2.08 6.24 6.30
CA ALA A 18 -2.16 5.48 7.54
C ALA A 18 -2.09 3.96 7.30
N LEU A 19 -2.77 3.48 6.25
CA LEU A 19 -2.71 2.08 5.85
C LEU A 19 -1.30 1.68 5.37
N THR A 20 -0.70 2.46 4.48
CA THR A 20 0.66 2.26 3.98
C THR A 20 1.66 2.24 5.12
N LYS A 21 1.55 3.18 6.08
CA LYS A 21 2.38 3.19 7.30
C LYS A 21 2.33 1.85 8.03
N HIS A 22 1.12 1.34 8.24
CA HIS A 22 0.91 0.10 8.97
C HIS A 22 1.49 -1.12 8.25
N ILE A 23 1.21 -1.27 6.95
CA ILE A 23 1.62 -2.46 6.19
C ILE A 23 3.12 -2.45 5.83
N GLU A 24 3.73 -1.27 5.68
CA GLU A 24 5.17 -1.13 5.40
C GLU A 24 6.00 -0.92 6.68
N ASN A 25 5.37 -0.90 7.87
CA ASN A 25 6.02 -0.62 9.16
C ASN A 25 6.82 0.70 9.17
N ILE A 26 6.29 1.75 8.54
CA ILE A 26 6.93 3.07 8.47
C ILE A 26 6.79 3.76 9.83
N SER A 27 7.87 4.42 10.29
CA SER A 27 7.85 5.20 11.53
C SER A 27 6.95 6.44 11.42
N ASP A 28 6.56 7.02 12.56
CA ASP A 28 5.83 8.30 12.57
C ASP A 28 6.63 9.47 12.01
N GLU A 29 7.97 9.40 12.08
CA GLU A 29 8.86 10.42 11.56
C GLU A 29 8.94 10.35 10.03
N ASP A 30 9.02 9.13 9.49
CA ASP A 30 9.17 8.89 8.05
C ASP A 30 7.84 9.03 7.30
N VAL A 31 6.71 8.67 7.91
CA VAL A 31 5.39 8.74 7.26
C VAL A 31 4.98 10.16 6.89
N ILE A 32 5.50 11.17 7.60
CA ILE A 32 5.23 12.58 7.33
C ILE A 32 5.73 12.96 5.92
N ASN A 33 6.82 12.33 5.47
CA ASN A 33 7.42 12.56 4.16
C ASN A 33 6.83 11.67 3.06
N LEU A 34 5.87 10.79 3.38
CA LEU A 34 5.24 9.90 2.41
C LEU A 34 4.24 10.69 1.53
N GLU A 35 4.64 10.98 0.31
CA GLU A 35 3.77 11.52 -0.73
C GLU A 35 2.92 10.41 -1.36
N MET A 36 1.62 10.67 -1.51
CA MET A 36 0.70 9.79 -2.23
C MET A 36 0.17 10.52 -3.46
N ALA A 37 0.65 10.11 -4.63
CA ALA A 37 0.16 10.65 -5.89
C ALA A 37 -1.34 10.34 -6.05
N THR A 38 -2.11 11.34 -6.49
CA THR A 38 -3.55 11.15 -6.71
C THR A 38 -3.79 10.38 -7.99
N GLY A 39 -4.60 9.31 -7.92
CA GLY A 39 -4.98 8.52 -9.09
C GLY A 39 -3.92 7.52 -9.56
N GLU A 40 -2.80 7.38 -8.85
CA GLU A 40 -1.81 6.35 -9.15
C GLU A 40 -2.14 5.06 -8.38
N PRO A 41 -2.30 3.92 -9.08
CA PRO A 41 -2.49 2.63 -8.41
C PRO A 41 -1.19 2.15 -7.76
N VAL A 42 -1.32 1.66 -6.53
CA VAL A 42 -0.24 0.96 -5.82
C VAL A 42 -0.70 -0.47 -5.56
N VAL A 43 0.13 -1.44 -5.93
CA VAL A 43 -0.17 -2.88 -5.77
C VAL A 43 0.77 -3.48 -4.74
N TYR A 44 0.19 -4.25 -3.82
CA TYR A 44 0.91 -4.97 -2.78
C TYR A 44 0.63 -6.47 -2.89
N ASP A 45 1.71 -7.25 -2.85
CA ASP A 45 1.61 -8.68 -2.59
C ASP A 45 1.88 -8.94 -1.11
N PHE A 46 1.17 -9.91 -0.55
CA PHE A 46 1.27 -10.29 0.85
C PHE A 46 1.45 -11.80 1.02
N ASP A 47 2.25 -12.20 1.99
CA ASP A 47 2.30 -13.58 2.47
C ASP A 47 1.04 -13.94 3.30
N ASP A 48 1.02 -15.17 3.83
CA ASP A 48 -0.08 -15.67 4.66
C ASP A 48 -0.19 -14.97 6.02
N LYS A 49 0.85 -14.24 6.43
CA LYS A 49 0.93 -13.46 7.68
C LYS A 49 0.69 -11.97 7.45
N LEU A 50 0.29 -11.57 6.24
CA LEU A 50 0.08 -10.18 5.83
C LEU A 50 1.36 -9.32 5.87
N ASN A 51 2.53 -9.94 5.75
CA ASN A 51 3.75 -9.19 5.47
C ASN A 51 3.80 -8.85 3.99
N VAL A 52 4.19 -7.62 3.67
CA VAL A 52 4.42 -7.19 2.28
C VAL A 52 5.60 -7.97 1.70
N THR A 53 5.37 -8.66 0.59
CA THR A 53 6.43 -9.37 -0.16
C THR A 53 6.88 -8.60 -1.37
N ASN A 54 5.98 -7.86 -2.03
CA ASN A 54 6.28 -6.98 -3.17
C ASN A 54 5.45 -5.70 -3.10
N LYS A 55 5.99 -4.63 -3.69
CA LYS A 55 5.31 -3.35 -3.91
C LYS A 55 5.56 -2.89 -5.35
N PHE A 56 4.50 -2.57 -6.07
CA PHE A 56 4.57 -2.02 -7.41
C PHE A 56 3.89 -0.64 -7.42
N ALA A 57 4.65 0.38 -7.82
CA ALA A 57 4.15 1.72 -8.13
C ALA A 57 4.25 1.91 -9.65
N ASN A 58 3.26 2.57 -10.26
CA ASN A 58 3.10 2.68 -11.72
C ASN A 58 3.04 1.33 -12.46
N ILE A 59 1.85 0.75 -12.57
CA ILE A 59 1.59 -0.48 -13.36
C ILE A 59 1.38 -0.22 -14.87
N TYR A 60 1.70 0.97 -15.36
CA TYR A 60 1.75 1.24 -16.78
C TYR A 60 3.09 0.68 -17.30
N TYR A 61 3.08 0.01 -18.44
CA TYR A 61 4.16 -0.77 -19.06
C TYR A 61 4.14 -2.27 -18.77
N SER A 62 3.53 -2.97 -19.73
CA SER A 62 3.74 -4.36 -20.12
C SER A 62 4.47 -4.39 -21.45
#